data_AF-A0A8S3IIQ7-F1
#
_entry.id   AF-A0A8S3IIQ7-F1
#
_cell.length_a   1.000
_cell.length_b   1.000
_cell.length_c   1.000
_cell.angle_alpha   90.00
_cell.angle_beta   90.00
_cell.angle_gamma   90.00
#
_symmetry.space_group_name_H-M   'P 1'
#
loop_
_entity.id
_entity.type
_entity.pdbx_description
1 polymer ?
#
loop_
_entity_poly.entity_id
_entity_poly.type
_entity_poly.pdbx_seq_one_letter_code
_entity_poly.pdbx_strand_id
1 'polypeptide(L)'
;MKYSFIRNQLSSISQQQGIPDTNLNVMQLFYNRVKSNLHIAICMSPYGETFRHYTRMYPALVNCTTVINFSEWSHEALIDVAHYFLSKYYFESQHTERTHRILAHICAFIHLSSKTLAIRMKDELRREIYITPTNYLQFVGNYSRLYEEEKVKLQYEYNRLQMGIIKVAETREKVAEISLELEKKKALV
;
A
#
# COMPACT_ATOMS: atom_id res chain seq x y z
N MET A 1 38.42 1.15 -4.50
CA MET A 1 38.75 1.40 -5.93
C MET A 1 40.11 2.08 -5.98
N LYS A 2 41.09 1.58 -6.76
CA LYS A 2 42.44 2.17 -6.80
C LYS A 2 42.48 3.35 -7.77
N TYR A 3 43.17 4.43 -7.40
CA TYR A 3 43.34 5.64 -8.22
C TYR A 3 43.86 5.32 -9.65
N SER A 4 44.79 4.37 -9.76
CA SER A 4 45.36 3.92 -11.03
C SER A 4 44.31 3.42 -12.02
N PHE A 5 43.25 2.77 -11.53
CA PHE A 5 42.18 2.26 -12.37
C PHE A 5 41.34 3.39 -12.97
N ILE A 6 40.96 4.37 -12.15
CA ILE A 6 40.16 5.52 -12.57
C ILE A 6 40.91 6.35 -13.61
N ARG A 7 42.22 6.56 -13.40
CA ARG A 7 43.07 7.30 -14.34
C ARG A 7 43.15 6.63 -15.70
N ASN A 8 43.39 5.32 -15.72
CA ASN A 8 43.50 4.57 -16.98
C ASN A 8 42.21 4.65 -17.81
N GLN A 9 41.05 4.66 -17.16
CA GLN A 9 39.76 4.80 -17.86
C GLN A 9 39.46 6.23 -18.34
N LEU A 10 40.00 7.24 -17.68
CA LEU A 10 39.74 8.65 -18.01
C LEU A 10 40.79 9.27 -18.94
N SER A 11 42.00 8.72 -19.03
CA SER A 11 43.07 9.24 -19.89
C SER A 11 42.67 9.20 -21.37
N SER A 12 42.01 8.11 -21.82
CA SER A 12 41.46 8.01 -23.18
C SER A 12 40.40 9.09 -23.47
N ILE A 13 39.54 9.39 -22.49
CA ILE A 13 38.50 10.42 -22.60
C ILE A 13 39.11 11.83 -22.57
N SER A 14 40.14 12.04 -21.76
CA SER A 14 40.88 13.31 -21.67
C SER A 14 41.54 13.66 -23.00
N GLN A 15 42.18 12.67 -23.65
CA GLN A 15 42.81 12.86 -24.97
C GLN A 15 41.79 13.19 -26.05
N GLN A 16 40.62 12.53 -26.04
CA GLN A 16 39.52 12.84 -26.98
C GLN A 16 38.96 14.26 -26.79
N GLN A 17 38.97 14.78 -25.56
CA GLN A 17 38.49 16.13 -25.24
C GLN A 17 39.58 17.21 -25.38
N GLY A 18 40.79 16.86 -25.82
CA GLY A 18 41.90 17.81 -25.96
C GLY A 18 42.45 18.34 -24.63
N ILE A 19 42.14 17.68 -23.52
CA ILE A 19 42.56 18.09 -22.18
C ILE A 19 43.96 17.50 -21.90
N PRO A 20 44.97 18.31 -21.49
CA PRO A 20 46.32 17.81 -21.24
C PRO A 20 46.34 16.71 -20.17
N ASP A 21 47.02 15.59 -20.43
CA ASP A 21 47.10 14.41 -19.54
C ASP A 21 48.00 14.66 -18.32
N THR A 22 47.57 15.58 -17.47
CA THR A 22 48.12 15.80 -16.13
C THR A 22 47.21 15.19 -15.08
N ASN A 23 47.78 14.74 -13.98
CA ASN A 23 47.00 14.14 -12.88
C ASN A 23 45.88 15.06 -12.38
N LEU A 24 46.14 16.37 -12.33
CA LEU A 24 45.16 17.38 -11.92
C LEU A 24 43.99 17.45 -12.91
N ASN A 25 44.28 17.52 -14.21
CA ASN A 25 43.26 17.65 -15.24
C ASN A 25 42.37 16.41 -15.34
N VAL A 26 42.96 15.22 -15.27
CA VAL A 26 42.20 13.95 -15.32
C VAL A 26 41.29 13.81 -14.09
N MET A 27 41.76 14.24 -12.92
CA MET A 27 40.93 14.26 -11.72
C MET A 27 39.83 15.31 -11.78
N GLN A 28 40.11 16.50 -12.34
CA GLN A 28 39.09 17.52 -12.52
C GLN A 28 38.02 17.08 -13.52
N LEU A 29 38.42 16.39 -14.60
CA LEU A 29 37.51 15.72 -15.52
C LEU A 29 36.62 14.70 -14.80
N PHE A 30 37.22 13.85 -13.94
CA PHE A 30 36.47 12.90 -13.12
C PHE A 30 35.42 13.61 -12.25
N TYR A 31 35.84 14.62 -11.48
CA TYR A 31 34.96 15.36 -10.58
C TYR A 31 33.80 16.02 -11.33
N ASN A 32 34.08 16.64 -12.47
CA ASN A 32 33.05 17.27 -13.29
C ASN A 32 32.04 16.25 -13.82
N ARG A 33 32.50 15.09 -14.28
CA ARG A 33 31.63 14.00 -14.74
C ARG A 33 30.80 13.39 -13.62
N VAL A 34 31.37 13.23 -12.43
CA VAL A 34 30.63 12.74 -11.27
C VAL A 34 29.57 13.76 -10.88
N LYS A 35 29.93 15.04 -10.77
CA LYS A 35 29.00 16.10 -10.41
C LYS A 35 27.85 16.25 -11.40
N SER A 36 28.09 16.04 -12.70
CA SER A 36 27.06 16.18 -13.73
C SER A 36 26.15 14.96 -13.88
N ASN A 37 26.60 13.76 -13.51
CA ASN A 37 25.88 12.52 -13.81
C ASN A 37 25.42 11.76 -12.56
N LEU A 38 26.01 12.00 -11.39
CA LEU A 38 25.65 11.29 -10.16
C LEU A 38 24.63 12.12 -9.36
N HIS A 39 23.39 11.64 -9.34
CA HIS A 39 22.35 12.13 -8.45
C HIS A 39 22.02 11.06 -7.41
N ILE A 40 22.12 11.43 -6.13
CA ILE A 40 21.84 10.52 -5.01
C ILE A 40 20.56 11.00 -4.33
N ALA A 41 19.57 10.12 -4.22
CA ALA A 41 18.37 10.35 -3.41
C ALA A 41 18.48 9.55 -2.11
N ILE A 42 18.38 10.24 -0.97
CA ILE A 42 18.46 9.62 0.35
C ILE A 42 17.11 9.77 1.03
N CYS A 43 16.51 8.65 1.43
CA CYS A 43 15.23 8.64 2.15
C CYS A 43 15.51 8.33 3.63
N MET A 44 15.21 9.29 4.50
CA MET A 44 15.31 9.13 5.95
C MET A 44 13.99 9.52 6.61
N SER A 45 13.60 8.77 7.62
CA SER A 45 12.48 9.14 8.47
C SER A 45 12.87 10.31 9.38
N PRO A 46 12.07 11.38 9.48
CA PRO A 46 12.30 12.44 10.46
C PRO A 46 11.98 11.98 11.89
N TYR A 47 11.27 10.84 12.03
CA TYR A 47 10.96 10.25 13.33
C TYR A 47 12.18 9.52 13.91
N GLY A 48 12.51 9.83 15.16
CA GLY A 48 13.62 9.24 15.92
C GLY A 48 14.92 10.05 15.89
N GLU A 49 15.91 9.60 16.67
CA GLU A 49 17.20 10.32 16.82
C GLU A 49 18.18 10.07 15.66
N THR A 50 17.95 9.05 14.84
CA THR A 50 18.87 8.62 13.77
C THR A 50 19.09 9.71 12.71
N PHE A 51 18.03 10.37 12.26
CA PHE A 51 18.14 11.48 11.31
C PHE A 51 18.96 12.64 11.87
N ARG A 52 18.72 12.99 13.14
CA ARG A 52 19.47 14.03 13.86
C ARG A 52 20.94 13.65 14.04
N HIS A 53 21.23 12.38 14.31
CA HIS A 53 22.59 11.88 14.43
C HIS A 53 23.35 11.97 13.11
N TYR A 54 22.76 11.50 12.01
CA TYR A 54 23.42 11.53 10.70
C TYR A 54 23.61 12.94 10.14
N THR A 55 22.63 13.84 10.33
CA THR A 55 22.78 15.25 9.91
C THR A 55 23.90 15.97 10.66
N ARG A 56 24.16 15.60 11.93
CA ARG A 56 25.30 16.12 12.70
C ARG A 56 26.63 15.50 12.28
N MET A 57 26.65 14.20 12.03
CA MET A 57 27.87 13.51 11.59
C MET A 57 28.29 13.89 10.18
N TYR A 58 27.33 14.16 9.29
CA TYR A 58 27.56 14.42 7.87
C TYR A 58 26.90 15.74 7.43
N PRO A 59 27.54 16.90 7.66
CA PRO A 59 26.99 18.21 7.28
C PRO A 59 26.70 18.37 5.78
N ALA A 60 27.38 17.59 4.92
CA ALA A 60 27.12 17.56 3.48
C ALA A 60 25.68 17.16 3.13
N LEU A 61 25.01 16.39 3.99
CA LEU A 61 23.59 16.05 3.81
C LEU A 61 22.70 17.29 3.84
N VAL A 62 23.05 18.32 4.60
CA VAL A 62 22.27 19.56 4.68
C VAL A 62 22.79 20.60 3.68
N ASN A 63 24.11 20.71 3.53
CA ASN A 63 24.74 21.77 2.73
C ASN A 63 24.77 21.47 1.22
N CYS A 64 24.73 20.20 0.82
CA CYS A 64 24.93 19.79 -0.57
C CYS A 64 23.74 19.02 -1.16
N THR A 65 22.62 18.92 -0.44
CA THR A 65 21.41 18.27 -0.95
C THR A 65 20.21 19.22 -0.89
N THR A 66 19.23 18.97 -1.75
CA THR A 66 17.94 19.63 -1.68
C THR A 66 17.03 18.79 -0.78
N VAL A 67 16.64 19.35 0.36
CA VAL A 67 15.74 18.67 1.30
C VAL A 67 14.31 18.80 0.81
N ILE A 68 13.70 17.67 0.45
CA ILE A 68 12.26 17.59 0.16
C ILE A 68 11.59 16.99 1.39
N ASN A 69 10.77 17.79 2.08
CA ASN A 69 10.01 17.31 3.22
C ASN A 69 8.67 16.74 2.75
N PHE A 70 8.43 15.47 3.07
CA PHE A 70 7.12 14.85 2.85
C PHE A 70 6.24 15.16 4.05
N SER A 71 5.37 16.15 3.88
CA SER A 71 4.34 16.46 4.86
C SER A 71 3.37 15.31 5.03
N GLU A 72 2.74 15.28 6.21
CA GLU A 72 1.64 14.37 6.49
C GLU A 72 0.51 14.59 5.49
N TRP A 73 -0.20 13.52 5.14
CA TRP A 73 -1.30 13.60 4.19
C TRP A 73 -2.44 14.42 4.78
N SER A 74 -2.95 15.37 3.99
CA SER A 74 -4.15 16.13 4.33
C SER A 74 -5.37 15.19 4.42
N HIS A 75 -6.43 15.66 5.06
CA HIS A 75 -7.69 14.91 5.11
C HIS A 75 -8.20 14.56 3.71
N GLU A 76 -8.11 15.52 2.77
CA GLU A 76 -8.49 15.32 1.37
C GLU A 76 -7.61 14.27 0.68
N ALA A 77 -6.28 14.33 0.87
CA ALA A 77 -5.38 13.34 0.30
C ALA A 77 -5.65 11.92 0.83
N LEU A 78 -6.01 11.78 2.11
CA LEU A 78 -6.41 10.50 2.69
C LEU A 78 -7.68 9.96 2.01
N ILE A 79 -8.69 10.82 1.79
CA ILE A 79 -9.93 10.45 1.11
C ILE A 79 -9.63 9.99 -0.31
N ASP A 80 -8.84 10.75 -1.08
CA ASP A 80 -8.54 10.42 -2.47
C ASP A 80 -7.79 9.10 -2.59
N VAL A 81 -6.80 8.86 -1.71
CA VAL A 81 -6.08 7.59 -1.68
C VAL A 81 -7.04 6.45 -1.32
N ALA A 82 -7.85 6.59 -0.27
CA ALA A 82 -8.81 5.54 0.07
C ALA A 82 -9.82 5.28 -1.04
N HIS A 83 -10.34 6.33 -1.69
CA HIS A 83 -11.25 6.22 -2.81
C HIS A 83 -10.61 5.46 -3.97
N TYR A 84 -9.36 5.80 -4.32
CA TYR A 84 -8.61 5.07 -5.36
C TYR A 84 -8.47 3.59 -5.02
N PHE A 85 -8.04 3.26 -3.79
CA PHE A 85 -7.88 1.86 -3.37
C PHE A 85 -9.23 1.11 -3.33
N LEU A 86 -10.28 1.72 -2.79
CA LEU A 86 -11.62 1.12 -2.72
C LEU A 86 -12.23 0.94 -4.12
N SER A 87 -11.99 1.85 -5.06
CA SER A 87 -12.47 1.74 -6.44
C SER A 87 -11.83 0.58 -7.21
N LYS A 88 -10.61 0.17 -6.82
CA LYS A 88 -9.87 -0.92 -7.46
C LYS A 88 -10.46 -2.30 -7.12
N TYR A 89 -11.02 -2.46 -5.92
CA TYR A 89 -11.68 -3.69 -5.51
C TYR A 89 -13.15 -3.57 -5.92
N TYR A 90 -13.52 -4.24 -7.00
CA TYR A 90 -14.83 -4.16 -7.65
C TYR A 90 -15.98 -4.44 -6.67
N PHE A 91 -16.57 -3.41 -6.07
CA PHE A 91 -17.85 -3.53 -5.39
C PHE A 91 -18.93 -3.62 -6.48
N GLU A 92 -19.44 -4.80 -6.79
CA GLU A 92 -20.44 -4.99 -7.85
C GLU A 92 -21.86 -4.57 -7.41
N SER A 93 -22.07 -3.31 -7.03
CA SER A 93 -23.41 -2.80 -6.70
C SER A 93 -23.75 -1.49 -7.40
N GLN A 94 -25.02 -1.29 -7.75
CA GLN A 94 -25.55 -0.11 -8.47
C GLN A 94 -25.42 1.22 -7.69
N HIS A 95 -24.95 1.20 -6.44
CA HIS A 95 -24.77 2.40 -5.57
C HIS A 95 -23.31 2.65 -5.19
N THR A 96 -22.38 2.20 -6.03
CA THR A 96 -20.96 2.02 -5.70
C THR A 96 -20.23 3.31 -5.36
N GLU A 97 -20.35 4.34 -6.21
CA GLU A 97 -19.46 5.50 -6.09
C GLU A 97 -19.76 6.33 -4.84
N ARG A 98 -21.04 6.54 -4.52
CA ARG A 98 -21.43 7.26 -3.30
C ARG A 98 -20.98 6.50 -2.05
N THR A 99 -21.10 5.18 -2.07
CA THR A 99 -20.69 4.31 -0.95
C THR A 99 -19.18 4.34 -0.77
N HIS A 100 -18.40 4.27 -1.86
CA HIS A 100 -16.94 4.38 -1.80
C HIS A 100 -16.48 5.72 -1.23
N ARG A 101 -17.11 6.83 -1.62
CA ARG A 101 -16.78 8.14 -1.05
C ARG A 101 -17.06 8.19 0.45
N ILE A 102 -18.21 7.71 0.90
CA ILE A 102 -18.54 7.65 2.33
C ILE A 102 -17.54 6.77 3.09
N LEU A 103 -17.21 5.59 2.56
CA LEU A 103 -16.21 4.70 3.14
C LEU A 103 -14.82 5.36 3.18
N ALA A 104 -14.43 6.07 2.13
CA ALA A 104 -13.16 6.81 2.10
C ALA A 104 -13.09 7.88 3.20
N HIS A 105 -14.18 8.63 3.41
CA HIS A 105 -14.29 9.58 4.53
C HIS A 105 -14.16 8.88 5.89
N ILE A 106 -14.82 7.75 6.08
CA ILE A 106 -14.73 6.95 7.33
C ILE A 106 -13.29 6.44 7.53
N CYS A 107 -12.65 5.91 6.49
CA CYS A 107 -11.27 5.45 6.56
C CYS A 107 -10.33 6.59 6.97
N ALA A 108 -10.45 7.76 6.33
CA ALA A 108 -9.66 8.94 6.68
C ALA A 108 -9.90 9.39 8.12
N PHE A 109 -11.16 9.39 8.58
CA PHE A 109 -11.52 9.71 9.96
C PHE A 109 -10.89 8.73 10.97
N ILE A 110 -10.95 7.42 10.71
CA ILE A 110 -10.34 6.40 11.57
C ILE A 110 -8.83 6.63 11.70
N HIS A 111 -8.14 6.89 10.59
CA HIS A 111 -6.71 7.15 10.60
C HIS A 111 -6.33 8.39 11.42
N LEU A 112 -7.05 9.50 11.21
CA LEU A 112 -6.84 10.73 11.99
C LEU A 112 -7.17 10.54 13.47
N SER A 113 -8.21 9.78 13.80
CA SER A 113 -8.55 9.46 15.19
C SER A 113 -7.46 8.64 15.88
N SER A 114 -6.87 7.67 15.16
CA SER A 114 -5.75 6.86 15.66
C SER A 114 -4.50 7.71 15.90
N LYS A 115 -4.26 8.70 15.06
CA LYS A 115 -3.17 9.65 15.26
C LYS A 115 -3.36 10.52 16.49
N THR A 116 -4.58 11.04 16.71
CA THR A 116 -4.92 11.77 17.94
C THR A 116 -4.76 10.89 19.18
N LEU A 117 -5.16 9.62 19.10
CA LEU A 117 -4.99 8.67 20.18
C LEU A 117 -3.51 8.37 20.46
N ALA A 118 -2.67 8.25 19.43
CA ALA A 118 -1.24 8.04 19.59
C ALA A 118 -0.56 9.19 20.37
N ILE A 119 -1.02 10.43 20.14
CA ILE A 119 -0.56 11.60 20.92
C ILE A 119 -0.96 11.45 22.40
N ARG A 120 -2.23 11.11 22.68
CA ARG A 120 -2.69 10.87 24.06
C ARG A 120 -1.93 9.74 24.75
N MET A 121 -1.66 8.64 24.05
CA MET A 121 -0.87 7.52 24.58
C MET A 121 0.56 7.93 24.94
N LYS A 122 1.17 8.83 24.16
CA LYS A 122 2.47 9.40 24.49
C LYS A 122 2.40 10.25 25.75
N ASP A 123 1.35 11.05 25.92
CA ASP A 123 1.20 11.94 27.07
C ASP A 123 0.89 11.18 28.37
N GLU A 124 -0.04 10.22 28.30
CA GLU A 124 -0.54 9.48 29.47
C GLU A 124 0.37 8.30 29.85
N LEU A 125 0.79 7.50 28.86
CA LEU A 125 1.50 6.24 29.09
C LEU A 125 3.00 6.33 28.77
N ARG A 126 3.48 7.49 28.32
CA ARG A 126 4.87 7.68 27.85
C ARG A 126 5.29 6.70 26.76
N ARG A 127 4.32 6.16 26.01
CA ARG A 127 4.55 5.19 24.93
C ARG A 127 4.40 5.90 23.59
N GLU A 128 5.51 6.01 22.86
CA GLU A 128 5.49 6.58 21.52
C GLU A 128 5.04 5.55 20.49
N ILE A 129 3.97 5.87 19.77
CA ILE A 129 3.46 5.09 18.63
C ILE A 129 3.43 6.02 17.42
N TYR A 130 4.04 5.58 16.33
CA TYR A 130 4.10 6.34 15.08
C TYR A 130 3.03 5.83 14.12
N ILE A 131 2.06 6.68 13.79
CA ILE A 131 1.05 6.41 12.78
C ILE A 131 1.54 7.01 11.45
N THR A 132 1.91 6.14 10.50
CA THR A 132 2.49 6.55 9.21
C THR A 132 1.49 6.35 8.05
N PRO A 133 1.67 7.04 6.91
CA PRO A 133 0.88 6.79 5.71
C PRO A 133 0.93 5.32 5.25
N THR A 134 2.04 4.61 5.49
CA THR A 134 2.14 3.17 5.21
C THR A 134 1.13 2.36 6.02
N ASN A 135 0.91 2.71 7.30
CA ASN A 135 -0.13 2.06 8.11
C ASN A 135 -1.52 2.31 7.53
N TYR A 136 -1.77 3.51 6.98
CA TYR A 136 -3.04 3.81 6.32
C TYR A 136 -3.26 2.97 5.06
N LEU A 137 -2.25 2.88 4.20
CA LEU A 137 -2.29 2.06 2.99
C LEU A 137 -2.56 0.59 3.31
N GLN A 138 -1.88 0.06 4.33
CA GLN A 138 -2.13 -1.30 4.82
C GLN A 138 -3.54 -1.45 5.38
N PHE A 139 -4.04 -0.48 6.13
CA PHE A 139 -5.40 -0.51 6.67
C PHE A 139 -6.46 -0.59 5.57
N VAL A 140 -6.41 0.31 4.57
CA VAL A 140 -7.38 0.33 3.47
C VAL A 140 -7.25 -0.94 2.60
N GLY A 141 -6.02 -1.38 2.33
CA GLY A 141 -5.77 -2.61 1.59
C GLY A 141 -6.30 -3.86 2.31
N ASN A 142 -6.07 -3.96 3.63
CA ASN A 142 -6.57 -5.06 4.44
C ASN A 142 -8.09 -5.06 4.56
N TYR A 143 -8.70 -3.88 4.71
CA TYR A 143 -10.17 -3.75 4.71
C TYR A 143 -10.76 -4.29 3.41
N SER A 144 -10.19 -3.90 2.27
CA SER A 144 -10.66 -4.34 0.95
C SER A 144 -10.52 -5.85 0.76
N ARG A 145 -9.38 -6.43 1.20
CA ARG A 145 -9.15 -7.88 1.19
C ARG A 145 -10.16 -8.63 2.07
N LEU A 146 -10.35 -8.17 3.31
CA LEU A 146 -11.27 -8.80 4.26
C LEU A 146 -12.72 -8.76 3.76
N TYR A 147 -13.11 -7.65 3.12
CA TYR A 147 -14.43 -7.53 2.52
C TYR A 147 -14.66 -8.59 1.44
N GLU A 148 -13.70 -8.81 0.55
CA GLU A 148 -13.81 -9.84 -0.50
C GLU A 148 -13.88 -11.24 0.09
N GLU A 149 -13.06 -11.54 1.10
CA GLU A 149 -13.09 -12.82 1.80
C GLU A 149 -14.46 -13.11 2.44
N GLU A 150 -15.05 -12.11 3.11
CA GLU A 150 -16.38 -12.24 3.71
C GLU A 150 -17.49 -12.31 2.65
N LYS A 151 -17.38 -11.57 1.54
CA LYS A 151 -18.32 -11.65 0.41
C LYS A 151 -18.36 -13.07 -0.17
N VAL A 152 -17.19 -13.67 -0.41
CA VAL A 152 -17.09 -15.04 -0.95
C VAL A 152 -17.68 -16.06 0.02
N LYS A 153 -17.38 -15.94 1.32
CA LYS A 153 -17.98 -16.82 2.35
C LYS A 153 -19.50 -16.68 2.36
N LEU A 154 -20.01 -15.46 2.39
CA LEU A 154 -21.45 -15.21 2.41
C LEU A 154 -22.15 -15.77 1.16
N GLN A 155 -21.53 -15.60 -0.02
CA GLN A 155 -22.07 -16.17 -1.26
C GLN A 155 -22.10 -17.69 -1.24
N TYR A 156 -21.07 -18.33 -0.68
CA TYR A 156 -21.03 -19.77 -0.50
C TYR A 156 -22.15 -20.26 0.43
N GLU A 157 -22.34 -19.60 1.57
CA GLU A 157 -23.42 -19.92 2.53
C GLU A 157 -24.81 -19.73 1.89
N TYR A 158 -24.99 -18.65 1.12
CA TYR A 158 -26.22 -18.38 0.38
C TYR A 158 -26.52 -19.49 -0.64
N ASN A 159 -25.54 -19.86 -1.48
CA ASN A 159 -25.69 -20.91 -2.46
C ASN A 159 -26.00 -22.26 -1.81
N ARG A 160 -25.36 -22.57 -0.67
CA ARG A 160 -25.63 -23.79 0.09
C ARG A 160 -27.07 -23.83 0.61
N LEU A 161 -27.57 -22.72 1.16
CA LEU A 161 -28.94 -22.61 1.62
C LEU A 161 -29.94 -22.75 0.46
N GLN A 162 -29.68 -22.09 -0.67
CA GLN A 162 -30.50 -22.18 -1.87
C GLN A 162 -30.60 -23.63 -2.37
N MET A 163 -29.47 -24.35 -2.46
CA MET A 163 -29.44 -25.77 -2.81
C MET A 163 -30.22 -26.63 -1.81
N GLY A 164 -30.15 -26.31 -0.51
CA GLY A 164 -30.93 -26.98 0.52
C GLY A 164 -32.44 -26.81 0.30
N ILE A 165 -32.90 -25.60 0.01
CA ILE A 165 -34.31 -25.30 -0.26
C ILE A 165 -34.81 -26.07 -1.49
N ILE A 166 -34.02 -26.09 -2.57
CA ILE A 166 -34.35 -26.83 -3.79
C ILE A 166 -34.54 -28.32 -3.49
N LYS A 167 -33.59 -28.94 -2.75
CA LYS A 167 -33.68 -30.36 -2.36
C LYS A 167 -34.91 -30.67 -1.50
N VAL A 168 -35.28 -29.76 -0.59
CA VAL A 168 -36.49 -29.93 0.24
C VAL A 168 -37.75 -29.88 -0.62
N ALA A 169 -37.81 -28.97 -1.59
CA ALA A 169 -38.92 -28.89 -2.53
C ALA A 169 -39.03 -30.16 -3.40
N GLU A 170 -37.93 -30.64 -3.97
CA GLU A 170 -37.89 -31.89 -4.74
C GLU A 170 -38.34 -33.10 -3.91
N THR A 171 -37.91 -33.17 -2.64
CA THR A 171 -38.29 -34.27 -1.74
C THR A 171 -39.79 -34.24 -1.45
N ARG A 172 -40.37 -33.05 -1.28
CA ARG A 172 -41.81 -32.87 -1.09
C ARG A 172 -42.61 -33.38 -2.28
N GLU A 173 -42.17 -33.08 -3.50
CA GLU A 173 -42.79 -33.58 -4.73
C GLU A 173 -42.71 -35.11 -4.82
N LYS A 174 -41.53 -35.70 -4.59
CA LYS A 174 -41.34 -37.16 -4.59
C LYS A 174 -42.21 -37.87 -3.55
N VAL A 175 -42.34 -37.31 -2.34
CA VAL A 175 -43.20 -37.88 -1.29
C VAL A 175 -44.68 -37.86 -1.70
N ALA A 176 -45.13 -36.80 -2.37
CA ALA A 176 -46.50 -36.72 -2.89
C ALA A 176 -46.75 -37.78 -3.98
N GLU A 177 -45.79 -38.00 -4.87
CA GLU A 177 -45.87 -39.03 -5.91
C GLU A 177 -45.95 -40.45 -5.31
N ILE A 178 -45.06 -40.78 -4.37
CA ILE A 178 -45.05 -42.09 -3.69
C ILE A 178 -46.35 -42.32 -2.91
N SER A 179 -46.90 -41.28 -2.29
CA SER A 179 -48.16 -41.38 -1.54
C SER A 179 -49.33 -41.76 -2.46
N LEU A 180 -49.40 -41.16 -3.66
CA LEU A 180 -50.39 -41.52 -4.69
C LEU A 180 -50.22 -42.95 -5.21
N GLU A 181 -48.98 -43.40 -5.42
CA GLU A 181 -48.73 -44.79 -5.83
C GLU A 181 -49.13 -45.81 -4.76
N LEU A 182 -48.87 -45.50 -3.49
CA LEU A 182 -49.24 -46.36 -2.36
C LEU A 182 -50.76 -46.52 -2.22
N GLU A 183 -51.52 -45.43 -2.40
CA GLU A 183 -53.00 -45.51 -2.39
C GLU A 183 -53.53 -46.40 -3.52
N LYS A 184 -52.98 -46.25 -4.74
CA LYS A 184 -53.35 -47.12 -5.87
C LYS A 184 -53.05 -48.59 -5.60
N LYS A 185 -51.89 -48.90 -4.99
CA LYS A 185 -51.52 -50.28 -4.65
C LYS A 185 -52.37 -50.89 -3.54
N LYS A 186 -52.79 -50.09 -2.55
CA LYS A 186 -53.71 -50.54 -1.48
C LYS A 186 -55.11 -50.86 -1.99
N ALA A 187 -55.59 -50.16 -3.03
CA ALA A 187 -56.90 -50.41 -3.62
C ALA A 187 -56.97 -51.68 -4.51
N LEU A 188 -55.82 -52.29 -4.82
CA LEU A 188 -55.70 -53.49 -5.65
C LEU A 188 -55.53 -54.79 -4.84
N VAL A 189 -55.56 -54.71 -3.50
CA VAL A 189 -55.53 -55.83 -2.55
C VAL A 189 -56.86 -55.88 -1.81
#